data_AF-X8AGH4-F1
#
_entry.id   AF-X8AGH4-F1
#
_cell.length_a   1.000
_cell.length_b   1.000
_cell.length_c   1.000
_cell.angle_alpha   90.00
_cell.angle_beta   90.00
_cell.angle_gamma   90.00
#
_symmetry.space_group_name_H-M   'P 1'
#
loop_
_entity.id
_entity.type
_entity.pdbx_description
1 polymer ?
#
loop_
_entity_poly.entity_id
_entity_poly.type
_entity_poly.pdbx_seq_one_letter_code
_entity_poly.pdbx_strand_id
1 'polypeptide(L)'
;MISIVRRDGHAVHARHVDDSALVAGVNDRVQLAELSAELNRRIVATHQLAGVTVVDPATTWIDVDVSIGRDTVILPGTQLLGRTRIGGHCTVGPDTTLADVTVGDAASVIRTHGTSASIGDGAVVGPFAYLRPAPC
;
A
#
# COMPACT_ATOMS: atom_id res chain seq x y z
N MET A 1 -34.25 1.58 16.26
CA MET A 1 -34.40 2.96 15.77
C MET A 1 -35.24 3.03 14.48
N ILE A 2 -35.01 2.17 13.47
CA ILE A 2 -35.89 2.02 12.28
C ILE A 2 -37.36 1.77 12.63
N SER A 3 -37.63 0.99 13.68
CA SER A 3 -39.00 0.65 14.12
C SER A 3 -39.79 1.84 14.67
N ILE A 4 -39.12 2.91 15.13
CA ILE A 4 -39.77 4.13 15.65
C ILE A 4 -40.17 5.06 14.51
N VAL A 5 -39.27 5.29 13.56
CA VAL A 5 -39.52 6.15 12.37
C VAL A 5 -40.62 5.57 11.49
N ARG A 6 -40.67 4.23 11.36
CA ARG A 6 -41.73 3.53 10.63
C ARG A 6 -43.09 3.60 11.34
N ARG A 7 -43.10 3.74 12.68
CA ARG A 7 -44.31 3.87 13.50
C ARG A 7 -44.93 5.26 13.39
N ASP A 8 -44.09 6.28 13.21
CA ASP A 8 -44.50 7.69 13.05
C ASP A 8 -44.91 8.04 11.59
N GLY A 9 -45.02 7.05 10.71
CA GLY A 9 -45.53 7.22 9.33
C GLY A 9 -44.54 7.84 8.34
N HIS A 10 -43.28 8.02 8.72
CA HIS A 10 -42.25 8.55 7.84
C HIS A 10 -41.73 7.49 6.86
N ALA A 11 -41.42 7.93 5.63
CA ALA A 11 -40.89 7.07 4.59
C ALA A 11 -39.46 6.61 4.94
N VAL A 12 -39.25 5.29 4.95
CA VAL A 12 -37.94 4.67 5.16
C VAL A 12 -37.49 4.05 3.84
N HIS A 13 -36.36 4.53 3.31
CA HIS A 13 -35.71 3.96 2.14
C HIS A 13 -34.41 3.25 2.54
N ALA A 14 -34.30 1.98 2.19
CA ALA A 14 -33.03 1.25 2.23
C ALA A 14 -32.44 1.25 0.82
N ARG A 15 -31.18 1.64 0.70
CA ARG A 15 -30.43 1.56 -0.56
C ARG A 15 -29.39 0.46 -0.42
N HIS A 16 -29.45 -0.54 -1.30
CA HIS A 16 -28.46 -1.59 -1.33
C HIS A 16 -27.16 -1.03 -1.90
N VAL A 17 -26.04 -1.39 -1.28
CA VAL A 17 -24.69 -1.11 -1.80
C VAL A 17 -24.12 -2.46 -2.21
N ASP A 18 -23.85 -2.63 -3.50
CA ASP A 18 -23.41 -3.92 -4.06
C ASP A 18 -21.99 -4.29 -3.60
N ASP A 19 -21.12 -3.30 -3.36
CA ASP A 19 -19.79 -3.51 -2.79
C ASP A 19 -19.86 -3.44 -1.25
N SER A 20 -20.01 -4.60 -0.63
CA SER A 20 -20.10 -4.73 0.82
C SER A 20 -18.85 -4.23 1.55
N ALA A 21 -17.68 -4.19 0.90
CA ALA A 21 -16.44 -3.70 1.51
C ALA A 21 -16.51 -2.19 1.83
N LEU A 22 -17.29 -1.41 1.07
CA LEU A 22 -17.45 0.04 1.29
C LEU A 22 -18.29 0.39 2.53
N VAL A 23 -19.09 -0.55 3.02
CA VAL A 23 -20.03 -0.34 4.15
C VAL A 23 -19.75 -1.28 5.33
N ALA A 24 -18.69 -2.08 5.24
CA ALA A 24 -18.31 -2.99 6.31
C ALA A 24 -17.82 -2.21 7.54
N GLY A 25 -18.53 -2.39 8.66
CA GLY A 25 -18.07 -1.90 9.96
C GLY A 25 -17.01 -2.85 10.55
N VAL A 26 -15.99 -2.29 11.20
CA VAL A 26 -14.96 -3.04 11.92
C VAL A 26 -15.37 -3.14 13.39
N ASN A 27 -15.72 -4.34 13.85
CA ASN A 27 -16.06 -4.59 15.26
C ASN A 27 -14.95 -5.36 16.01
N ASP A 28 -14.04 -6.00 15.28
CA ASP A 28 -12.92 -6.76 15.86
C ASP A 28 -11.67 -6.72 14.96
N ARG A 29 -10.57 -7.31 15.46
CA ARG A 29 -9.26 -7.32 14.77
C ARG A 29 -9.22 -8.24 13.56
N VAL A 30 -10.08 -9.25 13.48
CA VAL A 30 -10.17 -10.15 12.32
C VAL A 30 -10.76 -9.38 11.15
N GLN A 31 -11.87 -8.68 11.39
CA GLN A 31 -12.53 -7.83 10.40
C GLN A 31 -11.61 -6.69 9.92
N LEU A 32 -10.79 -6.11 10.82
CA LEU A 32 -9.78 -5.12 10.46
C LEU A 32 -8.74 -5.68 9.47
N ALA A 33 -8.22 -6.88 9.74
CA ALA A 33 -7.24 -7.52 8.88
C ALA A 33 -7.82 -7.86 7.51
N GLU A 34 -9.05 -8.37 7.46
CA GLU A 34 -9.76 -8.70 6.21
C GLU A 34 -9.96 -7.47 5.32
N LEU A 35 -10.44 -6.37 5.91
CA LEU A 35 -10.64 -5.11 5.19
C LEU A 35 -9.31 -4.48 4.75
N SER A 36 -8.27 -4.56 5.58
CA SER A 36 -6.94 -4.07 5.21
C SER A 36 -6.36 -4.84 4.03
N ALA A 37 -6.55 -6.17 4.00
CA ALA A 37 -6.11 -7.00 2.88
C ALA A 37 -6.89 -6.72 1.58
N GLU A 38 -8.20 -6.49 1.67
CA GLU A 38 -9.02 -6.06 0.51
C GLU A 38 -8.58 -4.68 -0.01
N LEU A 39 -8.37 -3.71 0.88
CA LEU A 39 -7.88 -2.38 0.51
C LEU A 39 -6.51 -2.46 -0.18
N ASN A 40 -5.59 -3.22 0.41
CA ASN A 40 -4.26 -3.43 -0.17
C ASN A 40 -4.33 -4.04 -1.57
N ARG A 41 -5.20 -5.04 -1.80
CA ARG A 41 -5.43 -5.61 -3.13
C ARG A 41 -5.85 -4.56 -4.16
N ARG A 42 -6.73 -3.62 -3.79
CA ARG A 42 -7.18 -2.54 -4.68
C ARG A 42 -6.05 -1.54 -4.99
N ILE A 43 -5.23 -1.20 -3.99
CA ILE A 43 -4.07 -0.32 -4.16
C ILE A 43 -3.04 -0.95 -5.11
N VAL A 44 -2.67 -2.21 -4.85
CA VAL A 44 -1.74 -2.96 -5.70
C VAL A 44 -2.26 -3.04 -7.14
N ALA A 45 -3.55 -3.36 -7.34
CA ALA A 45 -4.15 -3.39 -8.67
C ALA A 45 -4.08 -2.04 -9.39
N THR A 46 -4.26 -0.93 -8.65
CA THR A 46 -4.14 0.42 -9.21
C THR A 46 -2.73 0.70 -9.73
N HIS A 47 -1.69 0.33 -8.98
CA HIS A 47 -0.31 0.45 -9.43
C HIS A 47 0.01 -0.47 -10.61
N GLN A 48 -0.51 -1.70 -10.60
CA GLN A 48 -0.35 -2.63 -11.72
C GLN A 48 -0.93 -2.06 -13.02
N LEU A 49 -2.15 -1.51 -12.96
CA LEU A 49 -2.79 -0.85 -14.10
C LEU A 49 -2.04 0.41 -14.56
N ALA A 50 -1.32 1.08 -13.66
CA ALA A 50 -0.44 2.21 -13.97
C ALA A 50 0.93 1.82 -14.56
N GLY A 51 1.20 0.52 -14.74
CA GLY A 51 2.43 0.00 -15.35
C GLY A 51 3.52 -0.43 -14.37
N VAL A 52 3.16 -0.73 -13.11
CA VAL A 52 4.08 -1.31 -12.12
C VAL A 52 3.96 -2.83 -12.14
N THR A 53 5.09 -3.54 -12.14
CA THR A 53 5.07 -5.00 -11.98
C THR A 53 5.10 -5.35 -10.50
N VAL A 54 4.03 -5.92 -9.97
CA VAL A 54 4.01 -6.50 -8.62
C VAL A 54 3.97 -8.02 -8.75
N VAL A 55 5.06 -8.68 -8.38
CA VAL A 55 5.25 -10.13 -8.60
C VAL A 55 4.30 -10.96 -7.74
N ASP A 56 4.13 -10.57 -6.47
CA ASP A 56 3.20 -11.23 -5.55
C ASP A 56 2.36 -10.20 -4.79
N PRO A 57 1.15 -9.88 -5.29
CA PRO A 57 0.22 -8.97 -4.61
C PRO A 57 -0.20 -9.39 -3.21
N ALA A 58 -0.14 -10.69 -2.87
CA ALA A 58 -0.60 -11.19 -1.57
C ALA A 58 0.41 -10.90 -0.46
N THR A 59 1.69 -10.76 -0.79
CA THR A 59 2.78 -10.46 0.16
C THR A 59 3.35 -9.05 0.00
N THR A 60 2.81 -8.26 -0.93
CA THR A 60 3.21 -6.88 -1.15
C THR A 60 2.21 -5.94 -0.50
N TRP A 61 2.67 -5.09 0.42
CA TRP A 61 1.85 -4.12 1.12
C TRP A 61 2.20 -2.69 0.68
N ILE A 62 1.20 -1.91 0.31
CA ILE A 62 1.38 -0.54 -0.19
C ILE A 62 0.38 0.38 0.52
N ASP A 63 0.89 1.39 1.22
CA ASP A 63 0.07 2.44 1.83
C ASP A 63 -0.53 3.37 0.77
N VAL A 64 -1.67 3.99 1.10
CA VAL A 64 -2.47 4.83 0.18
C VAL A 64 -1.73 6.04 -0.39
N ASP A 65 -0.72 6.56 0.31
CA ASP A 65 0.04 7.75 -0.08
C ASP A 65 1.31 7.42 -0.87
N VAL A 66 1.57 6.13 -1.12
CA VAL A 66 2.75 5.67 -1.85
C VAL A 66 2.60 5.96 -3.34
N SER A 67 3.71 6.39 -3.95
CA SER A 67 3.80 6.56 -5.41
C SER A 67 4.92 5.69 -5.98
N ILE A 68 4.65 5.06 -7.13
CA ILE A 68 5.57 4.17 -7.80
C ILE A 68 5.58 4.52 -9.29
N GLY A 69 6.76 4.77 -9.84
CA GLY A 69 6.95 5.08 -11.25
C GLY A 69 6.75 3.85 -12.14
N ARG A 70 6.52 4.12 -13.43
CA ARG A 70 6.26 3.11 -14.45
C ARG A 70 7.46 2.17 -14.64
N ASP A 71 7.17 0.93 -15.04
CA ASP A 71 8.15 -0.12 -15.34
C ASP A 71 9.04 -0.51 -14.13
N THR A 72 8.63 -0.12 -12.92
CA THR A 72 9.22 -0.58 -11.67
C THR A 72 8.71 -1.96 -11.31
N VAL A 73 9.61 -2.80 -10.80
CA VAL A 73 9.33 -4.17 -10.36
C VAL A 73 9.40 -4.24 -8.83
N ILE A 74 8.31 -4.70 -8.22
CA ILE A 74 8.20 -4.99 -6.80
C ILE A 74 8.20 -6.51 -6.60
N LEU A 75 9.22 -6.99 -5.90
CA LEU A 75 9.43 -8.40 -5.56
C LEU A 75 8.69 -8.80 -4.27
N PRO A 76 8.44 -10.10 -4.05
CA PRO A 76 7.64 -10.59 -2.93
C PRO A 76 8.14 -10.16 -1.55
N GLY A 77 7.24 -10.10 -0.57
CA GLY A 77 7.58 -9.76 0.81
C GLY A 77 7.98 -8.29 1.01
N THR A 78 7.49 -7.39 0.16
CA THR A 78 7.81 -5.95 0.21
C THR A 78 6.71 -5.15 0.90
N GLN A 79 7.08 -4.18 1.75
CA GLN A 79 6.15 -3.22 2.36
C GLN A 79 6.62 -1.79 2.06
N LEU A 80 5.75 -1.01 1.44
CA LEU A 80 5.95 0.40 1.14
C LEU A 80 4.97 1.22 1.98
N LEU A 81 5.48 2.01 2.91
CA LEU A 81 4.71 2.62 3.98
C LEU A 81 4.88 4.14 4.02
N GLY A 82 3.89 4.82 4.61
CA GLY A 82 3.85 6.26 4.74
C GLY A 82 3.86 6.95 3.38
N ARG A 83 4.72 7.96 3.21
CA ARG A 83 4.83 8.76 1.98
C ARG A 83 5.99 8.31 1.10
N THR A 84 6.23 7.00 1.05
CA THR A 84 7.30 6.42 0.24
C THR A 84 7.07 6.74 -1.25
N ARG A 85 8.13 7.15 -1.95
CA ARG A 85 8.10 7.47 -3.37
C ARG A 85 9.15 6.64 -4.08
N ILE A 86 8.77 5.97 -5.14
CA ILE A 86 9.67 5.17 -5.97
C ILE A 86 9.61 5.68 -7.40
N GLY A 87 10.77 5.93 -7.98
CA GLY A 87 10.92 6.28 -9.39
C GLY A 87 10.47 5.17 -10.35
N GLY A 88 10.68 5.41 -11.64
CA GLY A 88 10.47 4.45 -12.71
C GLY A 88 11.67 3.53 -12.92
N HIS A 89 11.44 2.38 -13.56
CA HIS A 89 12.47 1.39 -13.89
C HIS A 89 13.24 0.85 -12.66
N CYS A 90 12.68 0.91 -11.46
CA CYS A 90 13.34 0.44 -10.25
C CYS A 90 13.12 -1.06 -10.03
N THR A 91 13.97 -1.67 -9.21
CA THR A 91 13.76 -3.02 -8.65
C THR A 91 13.74 -2.94 -7.14
N VAL A 92 12.63 -3.34 -6.51
CA VAL A 92 12.43 -3.20 -5.06
C VAL A 92 12.03 -4.56 -4.48
N GLY A 93 12.64 -4.95 -3.36
CA GLY A 93 12.44 -6.26 -2.75
C GLY A 93 13.48 -7.29 -3.21
N PRO A 94 13.33 -8.58 -2.89
CA PRO A 94 12.34 -9.08 -1.93
C PRO A 94 12.68 -8.64 -0.51
N ASP A 95 11.81 -8.95 0.44
CA ASP A 95 12.01 -8.76 1.89
C ASP A 95 12.45 -7.32 2.24
N THR A 96 11.79 -6.33 1.64
CA THR A 96 12.16 -4.91 1.78
C THR A 96 11.05 -4.12 2.45
N THR A 97 11.40 -3.33 3.45
CA THR A 97 10.46 -2.46 4.16
C THR A 97 10.96 -1.02 4.06
N LEU A 98 10.17 -0.14 3.46
CA LEU A 98 10.50 1.28 3.30
C LEU A 98 9.38 2.13 3.88
N ALA A 99 9.72 3.05 4.78
CA ALA A 99 8.77 3.99 5.39
C ALA A 99 9.25 5.43 5.22
N ASP A 100 8.46 6.27 4.56
CA ASP A 100 8.85 7.65 4.21
C ASP A 100 10.21 7.75 3.49
N VAL A 101 10.48 6.81 2.57
CA VAL A 101 11.72 6.79 1.78
C VAL A 101 11.45 7.32 0.38
N THR A 102 12.37 8.13 -0.15
CA THR A 102 12.37 8.52 -1.57
C THR A 102 13.42 7.72 -2.32
N VAL A 103 13.02 7.05 -3.40
CA VAL A 103 13.89 6.26 -4.28
C VAL A 103 13.83 6.86 -5.68
N GLY A 104 14.99 7.24 -6.20
CA GLY A 104 15.16 7.75 -7.56
C GLY A 104 14.91 6.71 -8.65
N ASP A 105 15.02 7.13 -9.91
CA ASP A 105 14.79 6.27 -11.08
C ASP A 105 15.91 5.23 -11.25
N ALA A 106 15.58 4.08 -11.83
CA ALA A 106 16.52 3.00 -12.12
C ALA A 106 17.31 2.46 -10.90
N ALA A 107 16.82 2.69 -9.68
CA ALA A 107 17.46 2.23 -8.46
C ALA A 107 17.10 0.76 -8.16
N SER A 108 18.02 0.07 -7.47
CA SER A 108 17.83 -1.30 -7.00
C SER A 108 17.89 -1.35 -5.49
N VAL A 109 16.78 -1.68 -4.82
CA VAL A 109 16.66 -1.73 -3.36
C VAL A 109 16.24 -3.12 -2.94
N ILE A 110 17.21 -3.93 -2.54
CA ILE A 110 17.05 -5.37 -2.29
C ILE A 110 17.25 -5.66 -0.81
N ARG A 111 16.38 -6.44 -0.17
CA ARG A 111 16.50 -6.86 1.24
C ARG A 111 16.92 -5.72 2.18
N THR A 112 16.22 -4.61 2.09
CA THR A 112 16.59 -3.37 2.80
C THR A 112 15.48 -2.97 3.76
N HIS A 113 15.88 -2.48 4.94
CA HIS A 113 14.95 -1.87 5.88
C HIS A 113 15.31 -0.39 6.02
N GLY A 114 14.41 0.50 5.64
CA GLY A 114 14.71 1.94 5.56
C GLY A 114 13.57 2.81 6.08
N THR A 115 13.94 3.88 6.79
CA THR A 115 12.99 4.89 7.25
C THR A 115 13.55 6.29 7.04
N SER A 116 12.71 7.23 6.58
CA SER A 116 13.06 8.65 6.43
C SER A 116 14.40 8.90 5.72
N ALA A 117 14.57 8.27 4.56
CA ALA A 117 15.83 8.29 3.80
C ALA A 117 15.62 8.63 2.32
N SER A 118 16.69 9.00 1.63
CA SER A 118 16.70 9.25 0.18
C SER A 118 17.74 8.39 -0.52
N ILE A 119 17.34 7.70 -1.57
CA ILE A 119 18.16 6.87 -2.45
C ILE A 119 18.15 7.54 -3.82
N GLY A 120 19.32 7.89 -4.35
CA GLY A 120 19.43 8.59 -5.63
C GLY A 120 19.19 7.69 -6.84
N ASP A 121 19.16 8.30 -8.02
CA ASP A 121 18.97 7.60 -9.30
C ASP A 121 20.10 6.59 -9.55
N GLY A 122 19.76 5.41 -10.06
CA GLY A 122 20.71 4.32 -10.37
C GLY A 122 21.42 3.72 -9.16
N ALA A 123 21.05 4.12 -7.93
CA ALA A 123 21.70 3.64 -6.73
C ALA A 123 21.34 2.17 -6.46
N VAL A 124 22.32 1.43 -5.92
CA VAL A 124 22.14 0.03 -5.51
C VAL A 124 22.25 -0.04 -3.99
N VAL A 125 21.18 -0.50 -3.35
CA VAL A 125 21.08 -0.64 -1.89
C VAL A 125 20.72 -2.08 -1.53
N GLY A 126 21.54 -2.66 -0.65
CA GLY A 126 21.41 -4.03 -0.17
C GLY A 126 22.30 -5.04 -0.90
N PRO A 127 22.13 -6.35 -0.60
CA PRO A 127 21.20 -6.90 0.39
C PRO A 127 21.64 -6.64 1.85
N PHE A 128 20.68 -6.66 2.78
CA PHE A 128 20.85 -6.48 4.24
C PHE A 128 21.29 -5.07 4.67
N ALA A 129 20.81 -4.04 3.97
CA ALA A 129 21.06 -2.65 4.34
C ALA A 129 20.01 -2.13 5.33
N TYR A 130 20.45 -1.27 6.25
CA TYR A 130 19.59 -0.54 7.16
C TYR A 130 19.78 0.97 6.98
N LEU A 131 18.73 1.66 6.54
CA LEU A 131 18.74 3.12 6.33
C LEU A 131 18.01 3.79 7.49
N ARG A 132 18.72 4.61 8.26
CA ARG A 132 18.17 5.40 9.36
C ARG A 132 18.06 6.88 8.94
N PRO A 133 17.08 7.64 9.47
CA PRO A 133 17.07 9.09 9.35
C PRO A 133 18.44 9.71 9.64
N ALA A 134 18.83 10.67 8.81
CA ALA A 134 20.00 11.50 9.07
C ALA A 134 19.78 12.29 10.37
N PRO A 135 20.81 12.40 11.25
CA PRO A 135 20.73 13.29 12.39
C PRO A 135 20.54 14.74 11.92
N CYS A 136 19.65 15.45 12.61
CA CYS A 136 19.31 16.85 12.42
C CYS A 136 20.50 17.80 12.60
#